data_AF-A0A8J8SIE5-F1
#
_entry.id   AF-A0A8J8SIE5-F1
#
_cell.length_a   1.000
_cell.length_b   1.000
_cell.length_c   1.000
_cell.angle_alpha   90.00
_cell.angle_beta   90.00
_cell.angle_gamma   90.00
#
_symmetry.space_group_name_H-M   'P 1'
#
loop_
_entity.id
_entity.type
_entity.pdbx_description
1 polymer ?
#
loop_
_entity_poly.entity_id
_entity_poly.type
_entity_poly.pdbx_seq_one_letter_code
_entity_poly.pdbx_strand_id
1 'polypeptide(L)'
;MSLIWHQFFSTKDLDDNSVQFNLDTLARMGHEERKEVFSAFFYSVYYQYYKENGLSYKNMYDPSLLKAFGLPADANLDDIKERFRVLAKKYHPDNGGDAQDFIKVIEAYEQIKSHD
;
A
#
# COMPACT_ATOMS: atom_id res chain seq x y z
N MET A 1 -20.14 5.99 0.92
CA MET A 1 -18.79 5.60 1.38
C MET A 1 -18.77 4.09 1.55
N SER A 2 -17.82 3.40 0.92
CA SER A 2 -17.56 1.99 1.20
C SER A 2 -16.66 1.91 2.44
N LEU A 3 -16.97 1.01 3.38
CA LEU A 3 -16.11 0.79 4.54
C LEU A 3 -14.76 0.23 4.06
N ILE A 4 -13.65 0.67 4.68
CA ILE A 4 -12.32 0.08 4.44
C ILE A 4 -12.35 -1.44 4.66
N TRP A 5 -13.20 -1.92 5.57
CA TRP A 5 -13.48 -3.35 5.73
C TRP A 5 -13.77 -4.06 4.40
N HIS A 6 -14.63 -3.51 3.55
CA HIS A 6 -15.02 -4.14 2.29
C HIS A 6 -13.93 -4.10 1.21
N GLN A 7 -12.85 -3.33 1.41
CA GLN A 7 -11.69 -3.35 0.52
C GLN A 7 -10.77 -4.52 0.84
N PHE A 8 -10.70 -4.93 2.10
CA PHE A 8 -9.79 -5.96 2.58
C PHE A 8 -10.49 -7.30 2.79
N PHE A 9 -11.67 -7.30 3.38
CA PHE A 9 -12.29 -8.49 3.97
C PHE A 9 -13.74 -8.70 3.50
N SER A 10 -14.13 -9.97 3.42
CA SER A 10 -15.50 -10.42 3.24
C SER A 10 -15.81 -11.54 4.23
N THR A 11 -17.01 -11.50 4.79
CA THR A 11 -17.59 -12.60 5.58
C THR A 11 -18.48 -13.50 4.73
N LYS A 12 -18.60 -13.23 3.42
CA LYS A 12 -19.34 -14.08 2.48
C LYS A 12 -18.49 -15.28 2.08
N ASP A 13 -19.12 -16.21 1.36
CA ASP A 13 -18.68 -17.56 0.98
C ASP A 13 -17.18 -17.72 0.69
N LEU A 14 -16.70 -18.96 0.83
CA LEU A 14 -15.31 -19.37 0.59
C LEU A 14 -14.75 -18.95 -0.79
N ASP A 15 -15.62 -18.76 -1.77
CA ASP A 15 -15.28 -18.40 -3.15
C ASP A 15 -15.52 -16.92 -3.50
N ASP A 16 -15.73 -16.06 -2.50
CA ASP A 16 -15.89 -14.62 -2.72
C ASP A 16 -14.56 -13.97 -3.12
N ASN A 17 -14.30 -13.96 -4.44
CA ASN A 17 -13.16 -13.29 -5.06
C ASN A 17 -13.33 -11.77 -5.21
N SER A 18 -14.41 -11.18 -4.68
CA SER A 18 -14.64 -9.73 -4.76
C SER A 18 -13.80 -8.91 -3.77
N VAL A 19 -13.15 -9.57 -2.81
CA VAL A 19 -12.29 -8.95 -1.80
C VAL A 19 -10.89 -9.50 -1.85
N GLN A 20 -9.93 -8.72 -1.34
CA GLN A 20 -8.53 -9.10 -1.36
C GLN A 20 -8.22 -10.29 -0.43
N PHE A 21 -8.92 -10.41 0.70
CA PHE A 21 -8.70 -11.48 1.68
C PHE A 21 -10.02 -11.96 2.33
N ASN A 22 -10.54 -13.11 1.90
CA ASN A 22 -11.63 -13.76 2.63
C ASN A 22 -11.13 -14.44 3.93
N LEU A 23 -12.06 -14.80 4.84
CA LEU A 23 -11.69 -15.32 6.16
C LEU A 23 -10.94 -16.66 6.11
N ASP A 24 -11.22 -17.53 5.14
CA ASP A 24 -10.52 -18.81 4.99
C ASP A 24 -9.07 -18.61 4.52
N THR A 25 -8.85 -17.71 3.55
CA THR A 25 -7.51 -17.29 3.12
C THR A 25 -6.71 -16.78 4.31
N LEU A 26 -7.28 -15.88 5.11
CA LEU A 26 -6.62 -15.37 6.31
C LEU A 26 -6.28 -16.48 7.30
N ALA A 27 -7.20 -17.41 7.55
CA ALA A 27 -6.98 -18.50 8.50
C ALA A 27 -5.81 -19.41 8.07
N ARG A 28 -5.58 -19.58 6.77
CA ARG A 28 -4.50 -20.41 6.21
C ARG A 28 -3.14 -19.74 6.13
N MET A 29 -3.08 -18.41 6.15
CA MET A 29 -1.84 -17.66 6.04
C MET A 29 -0.87 -17.93 7.21
N GLY A 30 0.42 -17.66 6.98
CA GLY A 30 1.41 -17.64 8.06
C GLY A 30 1.13 -16.52 9.08
N HIS A 31 1.79 -16.58 10.25
CA HIS A 31 1.67 -15.50 11.25
C HIS A 31 2.10 -14.14 10.69
N GLU A 32 3.28 -14.08 10.06
CA GLU A 32 3.81 -12.83 9.51
C GLU A 32 2.95 -12.30 8.36
N GLU A 33 2.53 -13.18 7.44
CA GLU A 33 1.66 -12.78 6.32
C GLU A 33 0.32 -12.23 6.83
N ARG A 34 -0.33 -12.89 7.80
CA ARG A 34 -1.55 -12.35 8.43
C ARG A 34 -1.30 -11.01 9.08
N LYS A 35 -0.18 -10.87 9.80
CA LYS A 35 0.18 -9.63 10.48
C LYS A 35 0.32 -8.49 9.47
N GLU A 36 0.96 -8.72 8.32
CA GLU A 36 1.07 -7.73 7.25
C GLU A 36 -0.31 -7.30 6.73
N VAL A 37 -1.24 -8.25 6.54
CA VAL A 37 -2.61 -7.93 6.12
C VAL A 37 -3.33 -7.06 7.15
N PHE A 38 -3.26 -7.42 8.43
CA PHE A 38 -3.89 -6.63 9.50
C PHE A 38 -3.25 -5.26 9.67
N SER A 39 -1.93 -5.16 9.55
CA SER A 39 -1.23 -3.87 9.53
C SER A 39 -1.72 -3.01 8.38
N ALA A 40 -1.76 -3.54 7.14
CA ALA A 40 -2.25 -2.80 5.99
C ALA A 40 -3.70 -2.30 6.20
N PHE A 41 -4.59 -3.15 6.70
CA PHE A 41 -5.95 -2.76 7.04
C PHE A 41 -6.00 -1.65 8.10
N PHE A 42 -5.26 -1.82 9.21
CA PHE A 42 -5.22 -0.86 10.31
C PHE A 42 -4.75 0.52 9.83
N TYR A 43 -3.66 0.56 9.07
CA TYR A 43 -3.13 1.81 8.53
C TYR A 43 -4.06 2.43 7.48
N SER A 44 -4.81 1.64 6.70
CA SER A 44 -5.84 2.17 5.79
C SER A 44 -7.01 2.80 6.53
N VAL A 45 -7.48 2.18 7.62
CA VAL A 45 -8.52 2.77 8.49
C VAL A 45 -8.01 4.06 9.12
N TYR A 46 -6.81 4.03 9.67
CA TYR A 46 -6.17 5.19 10.29
C TYR A 46 -6.01 6.32 9.25
N TYR A 47 -5.54 6.02 8.04
CA TYR A 47 -5.33 7.00 6.98
C TYR A 47 -6.63 7.69 6.58
N GLN A 48 -7.68 6.91 6.36
CA GLN A 48 -9.00 7.43 5.99
C GLN A 48 -9.58 8.32 7.09
N TYR A 49 -9.49 7.89 8.35
CA TYR A 49 -9.97 8.67 9.49
C TYR A 49 -9.26 10.04 9.58
N TYR A 50 -7.94 10.08 9.53
CA TYR A 50 -7.19 11.34 9.64
C TYR A 50 -7.43 12.28 8.45
N LYS A 51 -7.49 11.71 7.24
CA LYS A 51 -7.85 12.43 6.00
C LYS A 51 -9.23 13.08 6.10
N GLU A 52 -10.22 12.37 6.61
CA GLU A 52 -11.58 12.90 6.79
C GLU A 52 -11.70 13.92 7.91
N ASN A 53 -10.90 13.81 8.97
CA ASN A 53 -10.91 14.72 10.11
C ASN A 53 -9.98 15.93 9.94
N GLY A 54 -9.36 16.11 8.77
CA GLY A 54 -8.50 17.25 8.45
C GLY A 54 -7.21 17.31 9.28
N LEU A 55 -6.83 16.21 9.93
CA LEU A 55 -5.61 16.10 10.71
C LEU A 55 -4.51 15.53 9.81
N SER A 56 -3.57 16.36 9.39
CA SER A 56 -2.36 15.88 8.72
C SER A 56 -1.38 15.33 9.75
N TYR A 57 -1.18 14.02 9.76
CA TYR A 57 -0.12 13.40 10.56
C TYR A 57 1.16 13.37 9.74
N LYS A 58 2.18 14.10 10.21
CA LYS A 58 3.50 14.15 9.59
C LYS A 58 4.05 12.72 9.47
N ASN A 59 4.51 12.32 8.29
CA ASN A 59 5.02 10.98 7.96
C ASN A 59 3.96 9.88 7.82
N MET A 60 2.70 10.21 7.51
CA MET A 60 1.69 9.21 7.19
C MET A 60 1.36 9.21 5.70
N TYR A 61 1.61 8.08 5.04
CA TYR A 61 1.43 7.91 3.59
C TYR A 61 0.27 6.97 3.28
N ASP A 62 -0.31 7.13 2.09
CA ASP A 62 -1.35 6.24 1.61
C ASP A 62 -0.82 4.78 1.55
N PRO A 63 -1.42 3.83 2.28
CA PRO A 63 -0.95 2.44 2.29
C PRO A 63 -0.94 1.78 0.90
N SER A 64 -1.80 2.22 -0.02
CA SER A 64 -1.81 1.72 -1.39
C SER A 64 -0.57 2.14 -2.18
N LEU A 65 -0.04 3.35 -1.92
CA LEU A 65 1.22 3.81 -2.50
C LEU A 65 2.40 3.03 -1.92
N LEU A 66 2.45 2.83 -0.60
CA LEU A 66 3.51 2.03 0.04
C LEU A 66 3.53 0.59 -0.51
N LYS A 67 2.36 -0.01 -0.71
CA LYS A 67 2.23 -1.32 -1.36
C LYS A 67 2.79 -1.33 -2.79
N ALA A 68 2.62 -0.26 -3.57
CA ALA A 68 3.18 -0.15 -4.92
C ALA A 68 4.72 -0.11 -4.91
N PHE A 69 5.33 0.44 -3.85
CA PHE A 69 6.77 0.35 -3.62
C PHE A 69 7.23 -1.01 -3.08
N GLY A 70 6.30 -1.88 -2.68
CA GLY A 70 6.59 -3.12 -1.97
C GLY A 70 7.11 -2.87 -0.56
N LEU A 71 6.62 -1.80 0.07
CA LEU A 71 6.94 -1.41 1.44
C LEU A 71 5.79 -1.77 2.38
N PRO A 72 6.09 -2.02 3.67
CA PRO A 72 5.07 -2.20 4.68
C PRO A 72 4.31 -0.88 4.92
N ALA A 73 3.10 -0.98 5.48
CA ALA A 73 2.21 0.16 5.66
C ALA A 73 2.68 1.17 6.74
N ASP A 74 3.69 0.80 7.53
CA ASP A 74 4.36 1.64 8.54
C ASP A 74 5.69 2.24 8.05
N ALA A 75 6.03 2.06 6.77
CA ALA A 75 7.26 2.58 6.19
C ALA A 75 7.34 4.11 6.25
N ASN A 76 8.54 4.61 6.52
CA ASN A 76 8.82 6.04 6.62
C ASN A 76 9.34 6.62 5.28
N LEU A 77 9.56 7.94 5.27
CA LEU A 77 10.05 8.65 4.08
C LEU A 77 11.41 8.16 3.58
N ASP A 78 12.31 7.76 4.47
CA ASP A 78 13.64 7.28 4.10
C ASP A 78 13.54 5.89 3.46
N ASP A 79 12.68 5.01 3.98
CA ASP A 79 12.36 3.70 3.36
C ASP A 79 11.81 3.89 1.94
N ILE A 80 10.90 4.85 1.77
CA ILE A 80 10.31 5.21 0.47
C ILE A 80 11.38 5.72 -0.50
N LYS A 81 12.24 6.65 -0.05
CA LYS A 81 13.33 7.20 -0.88
C LYS A 81 14.31 6.12 -1.30
N GLU A 82 14.69 5.23 -0.39
CA GLU A 82 15.58 4.12 -0.69
C GLU A 82 14.93 3.21 -1.74
N ARG A 83 13.68 2.82 -1.51
CA ARG A 83 12.96 1.92 -2.41
C ARG A 83 12.73 2.53 -3.78
N PHE A 84 12.39 3.81 -3.84
CA PHE A 84 12.28 4.57 -5.08
C PHE A 84 13.57 4.50 -5.89
N ARG A 85 14.74 4.76 -5.30
CA ARG A 85 16.02 4.70 -6.01
C ARG A 85 16.29 3.31 -6.60
N VAL A 86 15.96 2.26 -5.86
CA VAL A 86 16.09 0.87 -6.32
C VAL A 86 15.18 0.59 -7.52
N LEU A 87 13.89 0.94 -7.42
CA LEU A 87 12.92 0.70 -8.49
C LEU A 87 13.19 1.58 -9.72
N ALA A 88 13.52 2.85 -9.53
CA ALA A 88 13.88 3.77 -10.61
C ALA A 88 15.08 3.26 -11.39
N LYS A 89 16.14 2.78 -10.71
CA LYS A 89 17.29 2.17 -11.38
C LYS A 89 16.91 0.91 -12.16
N LYS A 90 16.05 0.07 -11.58
CA LYS A 90 15.59 -1.19 -12.18
C LYS A 90 14.77 -0.95 -13.45
N TYR A 91 13.84 0.01 -13.43
CA TYR A 91 12.91 0.26 -14.53
C TYR A 91 13.41 1.32 -15.51
N HIS A 92 14.53 1.98 -15.25
CA HIS A 92 15.07 3.01 -16.14
C HIS A 92 15.23 2.48 -17.58
N PRO A 93 14.67 3.15 -18.59
CA PRO A 93 14.78 2.72 -19.99
C PRO A 93 16.23 2.54 -20.47
N ASP A 94 17.14 3.44 -20.05
CA ASP A 94 18.58 3.32 -20.36
C ASP A 94 19.24 2.06 -19.80
N ASN A 95 18.66 1.44 -18.77
CA ASN A 95 19.12 0.17 -18.21
C ASN A 95 18.37 -1.04 -18.82
N GLY A 96 17.59 -0.83 -19.88
CA GLY A 96 16.72 -1.85 -20.49
C GLY A 96 15.45 -2.14 -19.71
N GLY A 97 15.05 -1.25 -18.78
CA GLY A 97 13.82 -1.36 -18.01
C GLY A 97 12.58 -0.92 -18.78
N ASP A 98 11.40 -1.29 -18.26
CA ASP A 98 10.12 -0.92 -18.86
C ASP A 98 9.75 0.55 -18.55
N ALA A 99 9.51 1.33 -19.61
CA ALA A 99 9.21 2.75 -19.48
C ALA A 99 7.86 3.03 -18.79
N GLN A 100 6.87 2.14 -18.93
CA GLN A 100 5.58 2.32 -18.26
C GLN A 100 5.72 2.09 -16.75
N ASP A 101 6.47 1.07 -16.35
CA ASP A 101 6.77 0.82 -14.95
C ASP A 101 7.63 1.92 -14.34
N PHE A 102 8.56 2.50 -15.11
CA PHE A 102 9.30 3.68 -14.69
C PHE A 102 8.39 4.87 -14.42
N ILE A 103 7.46 5.19 -15.35
CA ILE A 103 6.48 6.27 -15.18
C ILE A 103 5.64 6.07 -13.91
N LYS A 104 5.10 4.87 -13.69
CA LYS A 104 4.32 4.56 -12.47
C LYS A 104 5.09 4.82 -11.19
N VAL A 105 6.39 4.46 -11.16
CA VAL A 105 7.26 4.67 -9.99
C VAL A 105 7.51 6.16 -9.75
N ILE A 106 7.68 6.96 -10.82
CA ILE A 106 7.81 8.42 -10.71
C ILE A 106 6.51 9.04 -10.19
N GLU A 107 5.37 8.72 -10.79
CA GLU A 107 4.06 9.26 -10.42
C GLU A 107 3.71 8.95 -8.95
N ALA A 108 3.96 7.72 -8.50
CA ALA A 108 3.74 7.33 -7.11
C ALA A 108 4.63 8.12 -6.14
N TYR A 109 5.89 8.39 -6.51
CA TYR A 109 6.81 9.18 -5.69
C TYR A 109 6.43 10.68 -5.65
N GLU A 110 5.93 11.23 -6.75
CA GLU A 110 5.44 12.61 -6.79
C GLU A 110 4.20 12.82 -5.89
N GLN A 111 3.29 11.85 -5.84
CA GLN A 111 2.14 11.88 -4.94
C GLN A 111 2.58 11.93 -3.46
N ILE A 112 3.61 11.17 -3.11
CA ILE A 112 4.18 11.16 -1.75
C ILE A 112 4.81 12.53 -1.42
N LYS A 113 5.60 13.09 -2.34
CA LYS A 113 6.28 14.38 -2.14
C LYS A 113 5.31 15.58 -2.03
N SER A 114 4.16 15.51 -2.70
CA SER A 114 3.15 16.58 -2.64
C SER A 114 2.32 16.60 -1.36
N HIS A 115 2.40 15.54 -0.53
CA HIS A 115 1.71 15.42 0.75
C HIS A 115 2.61 15.70 1.99
N ASP A 116 3.92 15.95 1.79
CA ASP A 116 4.88 16.42 2.82
C ASP A 116 4.94 17.96 2.89
#